data_AF-A0A1A9ZLC4-F1
#
_entry.id   AF-A0A1A9ZLC4-F1
#
_cell.length_a   1.000
_cell.length_b   1.000
_cell.length_c   1.000
_cell.angle_alpha   90.00
_cell.angle_beta   90.00
_cell.angle_gamma   90.00
#
_symmetry.space_group_name_H-M   'P 1'
#
loop_
_entity.id
_entity.type
_entity.pdbx_description
1 polymer ?
#
loop_
_entity_poly.entity_id
_entity_poly.type
_entity_poly.pdbx_seq_one_letter_code
_entity_poly.pdbx_strand_id
1 'polypeptide(L)'
;MRTSVNTNSIRNKKSELSVRDILASTRRAPSSILQEQVFKRRITNINSLTREAASSPVSKSGAKTNSISDQALNASFEEALSALSEGEVPVGCVFVYKNAIIAKARNQINATKNAT
;
A
#
# COMPACT_ATOMS: atom_id res chain seq x y z
N MET A 1 -61.57 15.79 -30.34
CA MET A 1 -60.28 16.49 -30.57
C MET A 1 -59.23 15.89 -29.64
N ARG A 2 -58.28 15.11 -30.18
CA ARG A 2 -57.14 14.59 -29.41
C ARG A 2 -55.93 15.44 -29.73
N THR A 3 -55.45 16.23 -28.77
CA THR A 3 -54.22 17.02 -28.91
C THR A 3 -53.01 16.12 -28.66
N SER A 4 -52.16 16.01 -29.68
CA SER A 4 -50.90 15.26 -29.64
C SER A 4 -49.87 16.01 -28.79
N VAL A 5 -49.35 15.37 -27.73
CA VAL A 5 -48.30 15.95 -26.89
C VAL A 5 -46.95 15.63 -27.53
N ASN A 6 -46.27 16.65 -28.03
CA ASN A 6 -44.92 16.56 -28.60
C ASN A 6 -43.89 16.35 -27.48
N THR A 7 -43.30 15.16 -27.38
CA THR A 7 -42.37 14.75 -26.32
C THR A 7 -40.90 15.09 -26.59
N ASN A 8 -40.59 15.91 -27.61
CA ASN A 8 -39.19 16.19 -27.98
C ASN A 8 -38.51 17.35 -27.23
N SER A 9 -39.10 17.90 -26.16
CA SER A 9 -38.52 19.04 -25.42
C SER A 9 -37.79 18.68 -24.11
N ILE A 10 -37.38 17.42 -23.93
CA ILE A 10 -36.57 16.99 -22.76
C ILE A 10 -35.30 16.28 -23.24
N ARG A 11 -34.54 16.92 -24.13
CA ARG A 11 -33.23 16.39 -24.52
C ARG A 11 -32.26 17.47 -24.97
N ASN A 12 -32.02 18.49 -24.15
CA ASN A 12 -30.78 19.28 -24.26
C ASN A 12 -30.56 20.24 -23.07
N LYS A 13 -30.25 19.69 -21.89
CA LYS A 13 -29.48 20.40 -20.84
C LYS A 13 -28.62 19.41 -20.03
N LYS A 14 -28.05 18.39 -20.69
CA LYS A 14 -26.89 17.71 -20.12
C LYS A 14 -25.69 18.54 -20.53
N SER A 15 -25.30 19.45 -19.65
CA SER A 15 -24.02 20.13 -19.68
C SER A 15 -22.94 19.12 -20.02
N GLU A 16 -22.23 19.37 -21.11
CA GLU A 16 -20.98 18.70 -21.45
C GLU A 16 -19.99 18.94 -20.31
N LEU A 17 -20.01 18.09 -19.28
CA LEU A 17 -18.82 17.90 -18.47
C LEU A 17 -17.83 17.22 -19.40
N SER A 18 -16.81 17.98 -19.78
CA SER A 18 -15.73 17.48 -20.62
C SER A 18 -15.18 16.21 -19.99
N VAL A 19 -14.88 15.20 -20.81
CA VAL A 19 -14.18 13.98 -20.36
C VAL A 19 -12.90 14.37 -19.59
N ARG A 20 -12.30 15.53 -19.91
CA ARG A 20 -11.17 16.11 -19.17
C ARG A 20 -11.51 16.53 -17.74
N ASP A 21 -12.71 17.04 -17.47
CA ASP A 21 -13.15 17.47 -16.13
C ASP A 21 -13.46 16.27 -15.24
N ILE A 22 -14.07 15.22 -15.82
CA ILE A 22 -14.30 13.94 -15.13
C ILE A 22 -12.95 13.28 -14.79
N LEU A 23 -12.02 13.22 -15.77
CA LEU A 23 -10.66 12.71 -15.54
C LEU A 23 -9.85 13.58 -14.57
N ALA A 24 -10.06 14.90 -14.52
CA ALA A 24 -9.40 15.79 -13.57
C ALA A 24 -9.93 15.61 -12.13
N SER A 25 -11.22 15.32 -11.98
CA SER A 25 -11.83 14.97 -10.68
C SER A 25 -11.31 13.63 -10.14
N THR A 26 -11.18 12.62 -11.01
CA THR A 26 -10.65 11.30 -10.63
C THR A 26 -9.12 11.27 -10.42
N ARG A 27 -8.39 12.26 -10.94
CA ARG A 27 -6.93 12.41 -10.75
C ARG A 27 -6.52 13.15 -9.48
N ARG A 28 -7.44 13.48 -8.57
CA ARG A 28 -6.99 13.82 -7.22
C ARG A 28 -6.42 12.56 -6.60
N ALA A 29 -5.09 12.47 -6.60
CA ALA A 29 -4.38 11.53 -5.77
C ALA A 29 -5.06 11.56 -4.40
N PRO A 30 -5.52 10.41 -3.86
CA PRO A 30 -6.13 10.39 -2.54
C PRO A 30 -5.18 11.13 -1.60
N SER A 31 -5.70 12.10 -0.85
CA SER A 31 -4.91 12.85 0.11
C SER A 31 -4.08 11.86 0.92
N SER A 32 -2.84 12.21 1.28
CA SER A 32 -1.96 11.36 2.10
C SER A 32 -2.71 10.71 3.27
N ILE A 33 -3.65 11.47 3.85
CA ILE A 33 -4.62 11.05 4.88
C ILE A 33 -5.48 9.86 4.45
N LEU A 34 -6.07 9.85 3.25
CA LEU A 34 -6.91 8.75 2.77
C LEU A 34 -6.10 7.48 2.46
N GLN A 35 -4.89 7.61 1.92
CA GLN A 35 -3.98 6.46 1.76
C GLN A 35 -3.58 5.89 3.12
N GLU A 36 -3.22 6.75 4.07
CA GLU A 36 -2.91 6.37 5.44
C GLU A 36 -4.12 5.72 6.14
N GLN A 37 -5.33 6.25 5.97
CA GLN A 37 -6.56 5.68 6.54
C GLN A 37 -6.90 4.31 5.94
N VAL A 38 -6.79 4.15 4.61
CA VAL A 38 -7.05 2.88 3.92
C VAL A 38 -5.99 1.84 4.30
N PHE A 39 -4.74 2.26 4.40
CA PHE A 39 -3.64 1.40 4.85
C PHE A 39 -3.82 0.99 6.32
N LYS A 40 -4.07 1.93 7.23
CA LYS A 40 -4.36 1.65 8.65
C LYS A 40 -5.55 0.71 8.81
N ARG A 41 -6.65 0.92 8.07
CA ARG A 41 -7.82 0.01 8.07
C ARG A 41 -7.47 -1.40 7.60
N ARG A 42 -6.63 -1.54 6.56
CA ARG A 42 -6.15 -2.86 6.11
C ARG A 42 -5.29 -3.54 7.18
N ILE A 43 -4.38 -2.81 7.82
CA ILE A 43 -3.53 -3.36 8.90
C ILE A 43 -4.36 -3.76 10.12
N THR A 44 -5.35 -2.96 10.53
CA THR A 44 -6.23 -3.33 11.65
C THR A 44 -6.97 -4.64 11.38
N ASN A 45 -7.46 -4.84 10.15
CA ASN A 45 -8.12 -6.09 9.77
C ASN A 45 -7.15 -7.29 9.70
N ILE A 46 -5.88 -7.07 9.33
CA ILE A 46 -4.84 -8.11 9.40
C ILE A 46 -4.58 -8.49 10.86
N ASN A 47 -4.49 -7.51 11.76
CA ASN A 47 -4.25 -7.76 13.19
C ASN A 47 -5.41 -8.48 13.90
N SER A 48 -6.65 -8.34 13.42
CA SER A 48 -7.77 -9.15 13.91
C SER A 48 -7.71 -10.61 13.43
N LEU A 49 -7.16 -10.87 12.24
CA LEU A 49 -6.97 -12.22 11.70
C LEU A 49 -5.72 -12.92 12.30
N THR A 50 -4.69 -12.16 12.69
CA THR A 50 -3.49 -12.73 13.33
C THR A 50 -3.70 -13.12 14.79
N ARG A 51 -4.80 -12.74 15.46
CA ARG A 51 -5.14 -13.31 16.78
C ARG A 51 -5.48 -14.80 16.70
N GLU A 52 -5.95 -15.28 15.55
CA GLU A 52 -6.13 -16.71 15.27
C GLU A 52 -4.84 -17.34 14.72
N ALA A 53 -3.99 -16.58 14.01
CA ALA A 53 -2.69 -17.08 13.54
C ALA A 53 -1.60 -17.13 14.63
N ALA A 54 -1.72 -16.35 15.71
CA ALA A 54 -0.78 -16.38 16.84
C ALA A 54 -0.88 -17.67 17.69
N SER A 55 -1.89 -18.52 17.44
CA SER A 55 -1.97 -19.89 17.96
C SER A 55 -1.49 -20.96 16.96
N SER A 56 -1.05 -20.57 15.76
CA SER A 56 -0.39 -21.48 14.84
C SER A 56 1.10 -21.58 15.19
N PRO A 57 1.63 -22.79 15.50
CA PRO A 57 3.00 -22.93 15.92
C PRO A 57 3.93 -22.68 14.73
N VAL A 58 4.62 -21.54 14.71
CA VAL A 58 6.01 -21.56 14.23
C VAL A 58 6.71 -22.52 15.18
N SER A 59 7.00 -23.70 14.65
CA SER A 59 7.83 -24.76 15.20
C SER A 59 8.54 -24.39 16.50
N LYS A 60 8.01 -24.86 17.63
CA LYS A 60 8.82 -25.03 18.86
C LYS A 60 9.81 -26.17 18.61
N SER A 61 10.93 -25.84 18.01
CA SER A 61 12.18 -26.63 18.02
C SER A 61 13.28 -25.60 18.26
N GLY A 62 13.90 -25.56 19.43
CA GLY A 62 15.05 -26.42 19.68
C GLY A 62 16.27 -25.87 18.91
N ALA A 63 17.20 -25.24 19.65
CA ALA A 63 18.44 -24.56 19.21
C ALA A 63 18.27 -23.14 18.63
N LYS A 64 18.62 -22.15 19.46
CA LYS A 64 18.81 -20.75 19.09
C LYS A 64 20.07 -20.63 18.23
N THR A 65 20.01 -21.01 16.95
CA THR A 65 21.12 -20.78 16.04
C THR A 65 21.12 -19.30 15.70
N ASN A 66 22.11 -18.54 16.17
CA ASN A 66 22.36 -17.16 15.73
C ASN A 66 22.84 -17.19 14.26
N SER A 67 21.99 -17.66 13.34
CA SER A 67 22.34 -17.80 11.95
C SER A 67 22.40 -16.41 11.31
N ILE A 68 23.36 -16.19 10.42
CA ILE A 68 23.45 -14.93 9.67
C ILE A 68 22.17 -14.66 8.87
N SER A 69 21.47 -15.72 8.45
CA SER A 69 20.19 -15.64 7.75
C SER A 69 19.11 -15.00 8.61
N ASP A 70 18.98 -15.39 9.88
CA ASP A 70 17.98 -14.80 10.80
C ASP A 70 18.31 -13.34 11.11
N GLN A 71 19.59 -13.02 11.29
CA GLN A 71 20.04 -11.64 11.50
C GLN A 71 19.76 -10.76 10.27
N ALA A 72 20.07 -11.27 9.08
CA ALA A 72 19.81 -10.59 7.81
C ALA A 72 18.30 -10.39 7.58
N LEU A 73 17.50 -11.41 7.86
CA LEU A 73 16.06 -11.35 7.72
C LEU A 73 15.46 -10.32 8.69
N ASN A 74 15.84 -10.35 9.96
CA ASN A 74 15.39 -9.36 10.95
C ASN A 74 15.78 -7.94 10.54
N ALA A 75 17.04 -7.73 10.10
CA ALA A 75 17.49 -6.42 9.62
C ALA A 75 16.72 -5.95 8.39
N SER A 76 16.32 -6.85 7.48
CA SER A 76 15.49 -6.49 6.32
C SER A 76 14.06 -6.09 6.73
N PHE A 77 13.50 -6.71 7.77
CA PHE A 77 12.20 -6.33 8.33
C PHE A 77 12.23 -4.96 8.99
N GLU A 78 13.31 -4.61 9.70
CA GLU A 78 13.50 -3.27 10.28
C GLU A 78 13.42 -2.18 9.19
N GLU A 79 14.10 -2.40 8.06
CA GLU A 79 14.07 -1.49 6.91
C GLU A 79 12.68 -1.41 6.25
N ALA A 80 11.98 -2.54 6.14
CA ALA A 80 10.61 -2.58 5.61
C ALA A 80 9.63 -1.80 6.48
N LEU A 81 9.75 -1.91 7.81
CA LEU A 81 8.95 -1.14 8.77
C LEU A 81 9.28 0.35 8.71
N SER A 82 10.55 0.68 8.49
CA SER A 82 11.02 2.05 8.29
C SER A 82 10.39 2.68 7.04
N ALA A 83 10.42 1.97 5.89
CA ALA A 83 9.70 2.40 4.69
C ALA A 83 8.19 2.56 4.95
N LEU A 84 7.59 1.63 5.68
CA LEU A 84 6.18 1.71 6.02
C LEU A 84 5.82 2.96 6.81
N SER A 85 6.66 3.34 7.77
CA SER A 85 6.48 4.54 8.59
C SER A 85 6.53 5.84 7.76
N GLU A 86 7.20 5.80 6.61
CA GLU A 86 7.30 6.91 5.66
C GLU A 86 6.21 6.90 4.58
N GLY A 87 5.25 5.96 4.65
CA GLY A 87 4.21 5.82 3.65
C GLY A 87 4.71 5.23 2.32
N GLU A 88 5.87 4.58 2.35
CA GLU A 88 6.40 3.81 1.22
C GLU A 88 5.82 2.38 1.23
N VAL A 89 5.98 1.67 0.11
CA VAL A 89 5.72 0.23 0.06
C VAL A 89 6.70 -0.47 1.01
N PRO A 90 6.26 -1.37 1.92
CA PRO A 90 7.09 -1.96 2.97
C PRO A 90 8.03 -3.04 2.43
N VAL A 91 9.07 -2.61 1.71
CA VAL A 91 10.13 -3.49 1.19
C VAL A 91 11.46 -3.05 1.79
N GLY A 92 12.13 -3.97 2.46
CA GLY A 92 13.47 -3.82 3.00
C GLY A 92 14.39 -4.92 2.47
N CYS A 93 15.66 -4.60 2.29
CA CYS A 93 16.67 -5.47 1.72
C CYS A 93 18.01 -5.27 2.45
N VAL A 94 18.80 -6.35 2.54
CA VAL A 94 20.16 -6.31 3.07
C VAL A 94 21.10 -7.08 2.16
N PHE A 95 22.34 -6.61 2.04
CA PHE A 95 23.41 -7.31 1.35
C PHE A 95 24.31 -8.00 2.36
N VAL A 96 24.55 -9.29 2.17
CA VAL A 96 25.41 -10.11 3.03
C VAL A 96 26.64 -10.55 2.26
N TYR A 97 27.82 -10.34 2.83
CA TYR A 97 29.10 -10.80 2.30
C TYR A 97 29.97 -11.31 3.44
N LYS A 98 30.59 -12.50 3.27
CA LYS A 98 31.45 -13.14 4.29
C LYS A 98 30.82 -13.13 5.69
N ASN A 99 29.56 -13.55 5.78
CA ASN A 99 28.78 -13.62 7.03
C ASN A 99 28.58 -12.27 7.75
N ALA A 100 28.68 -11.15 7.02
CA ALA A 100 28.42 -9.82 7.56
C ALA A 100 27.43 -9.07 6.66
N ILE A 101 26.54 -8.28 7.26
CA ILE A 101 25.68 -7.35 6.53
C ILE A 101 26.53 -6.14 6.16
N ILE A 102 26.67 -5.86 4.86
CA ILE A 102 27.50 -4.77 4.34
C ILE A 102 26.69 -3.57 3.87
N ALA A 103 25.39 -3.76 3.59
CA ALA A 103 24.49 -2.69 3.22
C ALA A 103 23.05 -3.04 3.58
N LYS A 104 22.26 -1.99 3.82
CA LYS A 104 20.81 -2.05 4.04
C LYS A 104 20.14 -1.07 3.09
N ALA A 105 18.97 -1.42 2.59
CA ALA A 105 18.19 -0.59 1.69
C ALA A 105 16.69 -0.78 1.95
N ARG A 106 15.91 0.23 1.60
CA ARG A 106 14.45 0.23 1.71
C ARG A 106 13.84 0.96 0.53
N ASN A 107 12.55 0.76 0.30
CA ASN A 107 11.83 1.48 -0.75
C ASN A 107 11.81 3.00 -0.48
N GLN A 108 12.08 3.81 -1.50
CA GLN A 108 12.10 5.28 -1.42
C GLN A 108 11.44 5.96 -2.64
N ILE A 109 10.64 5.21 -3.42
CA ILE A 109 10.08 5.67 -4.69
C ILE A 109 9.23 6.95 -4.52
N ASN A 110 8.41 7.02 -3.47
CA ASN A 110 7.58 8.19 -3.23
C ASN A 110 8.42 9.40 -2.77
N ALA A 111 9.50 9.18 -2.02
CA ALA A 111 10.41 10.22 -1.55
C ALA A 111 11.28 10.80 -2.68
N THR A 112 11.92 9.94 -3.46
CA THR A 112 12.86 10.34 -4.53
C THR A 112 12.16 10.75 -5.83
N LYS A 113 10.87 10.40 -5.98
CA LYS A 113 10.14 10.50 -7.25
C LYS A 113 10.82 9.75 -8.40
N ASN A 114 11.65 8.77 -8.06
CA ASN A 114 12.28 7.86 -8.99
C ASN A 114 11.63 6.49 -8.80
N ALA A 115 11.23 5.84 -9.89
CA ALA A 115 10.59 4.52 -9.85
C ALA A 115 11.59 3.37 -9.63
N THR A 116 12.88 3.68 -9.46
CA THR A 116 13.98 2.73 -9.24
C THR A 116 14.59 2.92 -7.85
#